data_AF-A0A0N4TBV9-F1
#
_entry.id   AF-A0A0N4TBV9-F1
#
_cell.length_a   1.000
_cell.length_b   1.000
_cell.length_c   1.000
_cell.angle_alpha   90.00
_cell.angle_beta   90.00
_cell.angle_gamma   90.00
#
_symmetry.space_group_name_H-M   'P 1'
#
loop_
_entity.id
_entity.type
_entity.pdbx_description
1 polymer ?
#
loop_
_entity_poly.entity_id
_entity_poly.type
_entity_poly.pdbx_seq_one_letter_code
_entity_poly.pdbx_strand_id
1 'polypeptide(L)'
;MVNVSKELLDKFYDLADFDQDNRHNAVIAILDEFEQNGSYLMERLISGLASSRAAARLGYTNALTIILSSFGKDWPVEMLFELADQKLPLNKAESPGSVLGQHLLHLAMVNSDAYDEAYMFTLFSYF
;
A
#
# COMPACT_ATOMS: atom_id res chain seq x y z
N MET A 1 17.84 -3.56 -11.14
CA MET A 1 16.60 -4.35 -11.29
C MET A 1 16.54 -5.32 -10.12
N VAL A 2 15.52 -5.22 -9.27
CA VAL A 2 15.27 -6.22 -8.23
C VAL A 2 14.83 -7.50 -8.93
N ASN A 3 15.53 -8.61 -8.72
CA ASN A 3 15.16 -9.90 -9.29
C ASN A 3 14.12 -10.57 -8.40
N VAL A 4 12.88 -10.10 -8.50
CA VAL A 4 11.77 -10.65 -7.71
C VAL A 4 11.33 -11.97 -8.32
N SER A 5 11.20 -13.00 -7.47
CA SER A 5 10.74 -14.32 -7.91
C SER A 5 9.35 -14.21 -8.54
N LYS A 6 9.09 -15.01 -9.59
CA LYS A 6 7.76 -15.10 -10.20
C LYS A 6 6.69 -15.43 -9.16
N GLU A 7 7.04 -16.27 -8.19
CA GLU A 7 6.19 -16.66 -7.08
C GLU A 7 5.72 -15.45 -6.27
N LEU A 8 6.61 -14.51 -5.93
CA LEU A 8 6.23 -13.28 -5.22
C LEU A 8 5.37 -12.36 -6.10
N LEU A 9 5.62 -12.31 -7.41
CA LEU A 9 4.75 -11.56 -8.33
C LEU A 9 3.32 -12.12 -8.36
N ASP A 10 3.18 -13.45 -8.27
CA ASP A 10 1.89 -14.13 -8.30
C ASP A 10 1.06 -13.81 -7.05
N LYS A 11 1.71 -13.61 -5.88
CA LYS A 11 1.03 -13.20 -4.63
C LYS A 11 0.31 -11.86 -4.74
N PHE A 12 0.80 -10.94 -5.56
CA PHE A 12 0.10 -9.68 -5.80
C PHE A 12 -1.23 -9.84 -6.56
N TYR A 13 -1.39 -10.92 -7.34
CA TYR A 13 -2.68 -11.25 -7.96
C TYR A 13 -3.62 -11.92 -6.95
N ASP A 14 -3.07 -12.77 -6.08
CA ASP A 14 -3.80 -13.46 -5.01
C ASP A 14 -4.41 -12.48 -3.99
N LEU A 15 -3.84 -11.28 -3.80
CA LEU A 15 -4.47 -10.21 -3.00
C LEU A 15 -5.88 -9.85 -3.49
N ALA A 16 -6.18 -10.04 -4.78
CA ALA A 16 -7.47 -9.75 -5.37
C ALA A 16 -8.40 -10.98 -5.45
N ASP A 17 -8.02 -12.11 -4.85
CA ASP A 17 -8.84 -13.32 -4.80
C ASP A 17 -10.10 -13.09 -3.95
N PHE A 18 -11.19 -13.76 -4.27
CA PHE A 18 -12.42 -13.74 -3.47
C PHE A 18 -12.35 -14.72 -2.28
N ASP A 19 -11.51 -15.74 -2.38
CA ASP A 19 -11.19 -16.62 -1.27
C ASP A 19 -10.33 -15.89 -0.23
N GLN A 20 -10.76 -15.95 1.03
CA GLN A 20 -10.11 -15.23 2.12
C GLN A 20 -8.75 -15.84 2.49
N ASP A 21 -8.62 -17.16 2.40
CA ASP A 21 -7.40 -17.86 2.79
C ASP A 21 -6.30 -17.59 1.76
N ASN A 22 -6.64 -17.57 0.47
CA ASN A 22 -5.73 -17.14 -0.59
C ASN A 22 -5.23 -15.71 -0.36
N ARG A 23 -6.13 -14.77 -0.04
CA ARG A 23 -5.73 -13.38 0.26
C ARG A 23 -4.81 -13.30 1.48
N HIS A 24 -5.13 -14.01 2.57
CA HIS A 24 -4.29 -13.99 3.78
C HIS A 24 -2.90 -14.58 3.53
N ASN A 25 -2.83 -15.71 2.84
CA ASN A 25 -1.56 -16.34 2.49
C ASN A 25 -0.71 -15.44 1.58
N ALA A 26 -1.35 -14.68 0.69
CA ALA A 26 -0.66 -13.68 -0.13
C ALA A 26 -0.06 -12.55 0.71
N VAL A 27 -0.79 -12.05 1.70
CA VAL A 27 -0.27 -11.02 2.63
C VAL A 27 0.93 -11.55 3.42
N ILE A 28 0.85 -12.77 3.97
CA ILE A 28 1.95 -13.39 4.73
C ILE A 28 3.19 -13.52 3.85
N ALA A 29 3.05 -14.04 2.63
CA ALA A 29 4.16 -14.19 1.72
C ALA A 29 4.81 -12.84 1.31
N ILE A 30 4.00 -11.78 1.17
CA ILE A 30 4.53 -10.43 0.90
C ILE A 30 5.25 -9.87 2.13
N LEU A 31 4.73 -10.12 3.34
CA LEU A 31 5.34 -9.70 4.60
C LEU A 31 6.70 -10.37 4.81
N ASP A 32 6.80 -11.68 4.59
CA ASP A 32 8.04 -12.46 4.76
C ASP A 32 9.17 -11.98 3.82
N GLU A 33 8.82 -11.51 2.62
CA GLU A 33 9.75 -10.99 1.62
C GLU A 33 10.05 -9.49 1.79
N PHE A 34 9.37 -8.82 2.73
CA PHE A 34 9.38 -7.36 2.81
C PHE A 34 10.73 -6.80 3.23
N GLU A 35 11.42 -7.43 4.17
CA GLU A 35 12.75 -7.00 4.63
C GLU A 35 13.76 -6.92 3.48
N GLN A 36 13.68 -7.83 2.52
CA GLN A 36 14.65 -7.93 1.41
C GLN A 36 14.25 -7.08 0.20
N ASN A 37 12.94 -6.87 0.00
CA ASN A 37 12.40 -6.26 -1.22
C ASN A 37 11.55 -5.00 -0.96
N GLY A 38 11.68 -4.39 0.22
CA GLY A 38 10.76 -3.38 0.77
C GLY A 38 10.40 -2.26 -0.20
N SER A 39 11.36 -1.60 -0.85
CA SER A 39 11.06 -0.50 -1.79
C SER A 39 10.24 -0.93 -2.99
N TYR A 40 10.57 -2.07 -3.58
CA TYR A 40 9.81 -2.61 -4.70
C TYR A 40 8.39 -2.98 -4.29
N LEU A 41 8.25 -3.64 -3.14
CA LEU A 41 6.95 -4.09 -2.64
C LEU A 41 6.09 -2.90 -2.23
N MET A 42 6.66 -1.88 -1.58
CA MET A 42 5.97 -0.64 -1.22
C MET A 42 5.44 0.08 -2.46
N GLU A 43 6.28 0.28 -3.49
CA GLU A 43 5.85 0.88 -4.76
C GLU A 43 4.68 0.13 -5.39
N ARG A 44 4.72 -1.20 -5.36
CA ARG A 44 3.69 -2.03 -5.96
C ARG A 44 2.40 -2.04 -5.15
N LEU A 45 2.51 -2.06 -3.82
CA LEU A 45 1.38 -1.94 -2.90
C LEU A 45 0.64 -0.62 -3.11
N ILE A 46 1.36 0.51 -3.12
CA ILE A 46 0.79 1.84 -3.35
C ILE A 46 0.14 1.91 -4.74
N SER A 47 0.79 1.40 -5.78
CA SER A 47 0.23 1.39 -7.14
C SER A 47 -1.09 0.61 -7.23
N GLY A 48 -1.19 -0.51 -6.51
CA GLY A 48 -2.40 -1.35 -6.53
C GLY A 48 -3.62 -0.73 -5.85
N LEU A 49 -3.45 0.29 -5.02
CA LEU A 49 -4.55 1.05 -4.41
C LEU A 49 -5.43 1.74 -5.46
N ALA A 50 -4.87 2.09 -6.62
CA ALA A 50 -5.59 2.66 -7.75
C ALA A 50 -6.17 1.62 -8.72
N SER A 51 -6.11 0.33 -8.38
CA SER A 51 -6.64 -0.74 -9.24
C SER A 51 -8.11 -0.51 -9.59
N SER A 52 -8.49 -0.82 -10.84
CA SER A 52 -9.90 -0.78 -11.27
C SER A 52 -10.75 -1.86 -10.58
N ARG A 53 -10.14 -2.94 -10.09
CA ARG A 53 -10.82 -4.05 -9.41
C ARG A 53 -11.01 -3.76 -7.93
N ALA A 54 -12.26 -3.76 -7.46
CA ALA A 54 -12.58 -3.52 -6.05
C ALA A 54 -11.93 -4.52 -5.09
N ALA A 55 -11.94 -5.81 -5.42
CA ALA A 55 -11.28 -6.85 -4.63
C ALA A 55 -9.77 -6.63 -4.50
N ALA A 56 -9.12 -6.14 -5.58
CA ALA A 56 -7.70 -5.81 -5.53
C ALA A 56 -7.45 -4.64 -4.57
N ARG A 57 -8.23 -3.56 -4.67
CA ARG A 57 -8.07 -2.42 -3.74
C ARG A 57 -8.17 -2.87 -2.29
N LEU A 58 -9.16 -3.69 -1.94
CA LEU A 58 -9.31 -4.25 -0.60
C LEU A 58 -8.06 -5.04 -0.16
N GLY A 59 -7.58 -5.97 -0.98
CA GLY A 59 -6.42 -6.79 -0.63
C GLY A 59 -5.13 -5.98 -0.49
N TYR A 60 -4.89 -5.03 -1.39
CA TYR A 60 -3.72 -4.17 -1.36
C TYR A 60 -3.75 -3.21 -0.16
N THR A 61 -4.91 -2.64 0.19
CA THR A 61 -5.05 -1.82 1.40
C THR A 61 -4.78 -2.62 2.67
N ASN A 62 -5.31 -3.85 2.77
CA ASN A 62 -5.07 -4.71 3.93
C ASN A 62 -3.59 -5.10 4.04
N ALA A 63 -2.98 -5.52 2.92
CA ALA A 63 -1.56 -5.84 2.86
C ALA A 63 -0.71 -4.64 3.29
N LEU A 64 -0.97 -3.46 2.73
CA LEU A 64 -0.26 -2.24 3.06
C LEU A 64 -0.42 -1.86 4.54
N THR A 65 -1.63 -1.98 5.11
CA THR A 65 -1.87 -1.71 6.54
C THR A 65 -0.96 -2.57 7.42
N ILE A 66 -0.88 -3.88 7.13
CA ILE A 66 -0.06 -4.84 7.89
C ILE A 66 1.44 -4.56 7.71
N ILE A 67 1.87 -4.26 6.48
CA ILE A 67 3.24 -3.85 6.19
C ILE A 67 3.61 -2.60 6.98
N LEU A 68 2.77 -1.56 6.97
CA LEU A 68 3.03 -0.31 7.68
C LEU A 68 3.03 -0.53 9.19
N SER A 69 2.18 -1.41 9.72
CA SER A 69 2.19 -1.74 11.16
C SER A 69 3.49 -2.43 11.57
N SER A 70 4.06 -3.24 10.68
CA SER A 70 5.28 -4.01 10.95
C SER A 70 6.57 -3.22 10.69
N PHE A 71 6.59 -2.41 9.63
CA PHE A 71 7.79 -1.76 9.09
C PHE A 71 7.68 -0.23 9.02
N GLY A 72 6.58 0.39 9.45
CA GLY A 72 6.30 1.81 9.22
C GLY A 72 7.35 2.77 9.78
N LYS A 73 8.13 2.35 10.79
CA LYS A 73 9.27 3.12 11.31
C LYS A 73 10.37 3.38 10.28
N ASP A 74 10.52 2.48 9.30
CA ASP A 74 11.48 2.61 8.22
C ASP A 74 10.93 3.40 7.01
N TRP A 75 9.65 3.79 7.08
CA TRP A 75 8.91 4.47 6.01
C TRP A 75 8.34 5.80 6.51
N PRO A 76 9.14 6.89 6.51
CA PRO A 76 8.66 8.22 6.89
C PRO A 76 7.47 8.66 6.03
N VAL A 77 6.60 9.49 6.61
CA VAL A 77 5.36 9.98 5.95
C VAL A 77 5.68 10.69 4.64
N GLU A 78 6.76 11.48 4.61
CA GLU A 78 7.19 12.22 3.42
C GLU A 78 7.53 11.26 2.28
N MET A 79 8.20 10.15 2.56
CA MET A 79 8.55 9.14 1.56
C MET A 79 7.31 8.44 0.99
N LEU A 80 6.32 8.16 1.84
CA LEU A 80 5.05 7.58 1.39
C LEU A 80 4.28 8.54 0.48
N PHE A 81 4.25 9.84 0.82
CA PHE A 81 3.59 10.85 0.00
C PHE A 81 4.32 11.14 -1.30
N GLU A 82 5.65 11.14 -1.31
CA GLU A 82 6.43 11.21 -2.56
C GLU A 82 6.11 10.03 -3.48
N LEU A 83 6.00 8.81 -2.94
CA LEU A 83 5.57 7.64 -3.70
C LEU A 83 4.12 7.77 -4.17
N ALA A 84 3.23 8.29 -3.33
CA ALA A 84 1.83 8.53 -3.69
C ALA A 84 1.71 9.53 -4.85
N ASP A 85 2.46 10.62 -4.84
CA ASP A 85 2.48 11.60 -5.94
C ASP A 85 2.93 10.97 -7.26
N GLN A 86 3.86 10.02 -7.21
CA GLN A 86 4.36 9.31 -8.38
C GLN A 86 3.37 8.25 -8.89
N LYS A 87 2.79 7.45 -8.00
CA LYS A 87 1.97 6.27 -8.37
C LYS A 87 0.47 6.55 -8.42
N LEU A 88 0.01 7.57 -7.69
CA LEU A 88 -1.38 7.99 -7.54
C LEU A 88 -1.55 9.48 -7.90
N PRO A 89 -1.12 9.91 -9.11
CA PRO A 89 -1.08 11.33 -9.46
C PRO A 89 -2.49 11.93 -9.50
N LEU A 90 -2.66 13.08 -8.84
CA LEU A 90 -3.90 13.86 -8.80
C LEU A 90 -3.94 14.98 -9.85
N ASN A 91 -2.80 15.29 -10.47
CA ASN A 91 -2.62 16.44 -11.38
C ASN A 91 -2.90 16.13 -12.86
N LYS A 92 -3.16 14.87 -13.21
CA LYS A 92 -3.57 14.44 -14.55
C LYS A 92 -5.07 14.19 -14.51
N ALA A 93 -5.79 14.64 -15.54
CA ALA A 93 -7.26 14.56 -15.69
C ALA A 93 -7.89 13.46 -14.82
N GLU A 94 -8.84 13.84 -13.94
CA GLU A 94 -9.45 13.02 -12.89
C GLU A 94 -9.32 11.51 -13.14
N SER A 95 -8.36 10.88 -12.48
CA SER A 95 -8.27 9.42 -12.40
C SER A 95 -9.03 9.01 -11.12
N PRO A 96 -10.27 8.52 -11.22
CA PRO A 96 -11.03 8.13 -10.02
C PRO A 96 -10.29 7.06 -9.20
N GLY A 97 -9.50 6.22 -9.88
CA GLY A 97 -8.62 5.25 -9.24
C GLY A 97 -7.51 5.90 -8.41
N SER A 98 -6.86 6.95 -8.91
CA SER A 98 -5.81 7.66 -8.17
C SER A 98 -6.38 8.37 -6.94
N VAL A 99 -7.53 9.05 -7.08
CA VAL A 99 -8.20 9.73 -5.96
C VAL A 99 -8.60 8.74 -4.87
N LEU A 100 -9.22 7.62 -5.27
CA LEU A 100 -9.57 6.57 -4.31
C LEU A 100 -8.33 5.91 -3.70
N GLY A 101 -7.28 5.71 -4.50
CA GLY A 101 -6.02 5.14 -4.02
C GLY A 101 -5.35 6.02 -2.97
N GLN A 102 -5.36 7.34 -3.15
CA GLN A 102 -4.88 8.30 -2.14
C GLN A 102 -5.67 8.16 -0.85
N HIS A 103 -7.00 8.09 -0.93
CA HIS A 103 -7.83 7.87 0.26
C HIS A 103 -7.50 6.54 0.97
N LEU A 104 -7.32 5.46 0.19
CA LEU A 104 -6.96 4.15 0.73
C LEU A 104 -5.55 4.10 1.33
N LEU A 105 -4.61 4.90 0.83
CA LEU A 105 -3.28 5.06 1.44
C LEU A 105 -3.42 5.68 2.83
N HIS A 106 -4.12 6.80 2.95
CA HIS A 106 -4.38 7.43 4.25
C HIS A 106 -5.08 6.47 5.21
N LEU A 107 -6.08 5.72 4.73
CA LEU A 107 -6.77 4.71 5.54
C LEU A 107 -5.80 3.63 6.05
N ALA A 108 -4.90 3.12 5.18
CA ALA A 108 -3.91 2.12 5.57
C ALA A 108 -2.90 2.67 6.59
N MET A 109 -2.46 3.91 6.42
CA MET A 109 -1.57 4.58 7.37
C MET A 109 -2.25 4.85 8.72
N VAL A 110 -3.56 5.14 8.75
CA VAL A 110 -4.29 5.40 10.01
C VAL A 110 -4.48 4.09 10.75
N ASN A 111 -4.90 3.04 10.03
CA ASN A 111 -5.18 1.73 10.61
C ASN A 111 -3.92 0.92 10.93
N SER A 112 -2.72 1.40 10.56
CA SER A 112 -1.48 0.70 10.87
C SER A 112 -0.93 1.01 12.26
N ASP A 113 -1.46 2.04 12.94
CA ASP A 113 -0.99 2.60 14.22
C ASP A 113 0.49 3.04 14.19
N ALA A 114 1.11 3.08 13.01
CA ALA A 114 2.53 3.39 12.86
C ALA A 114 2.83 4.90 12.83
N TYR A 115 1.80 5.71 12.62
CA TYR A 115 1.91 7.15 12.34
C TYR A 115 1.12 8.03 13.33
N ASP A 116 0.72 7.49 14.48
CA ASP A 116 -0.08 8.17 15.51
C ASP A 116 0.50 9.54 15.92
N GLU A 117 1.82 9.65 16.06
CA GLU A 117 2.48 10.93 16.38
C GLU A 117 2.42 11.93 15.20
N ALA A 118 2.51 11.44 13.96
CA ALA A 118 2.43 12.28 12.77
C ALA A 118 1.00 12.82 12.56
N TYR A 119 -0.03 12.03 12.85
CA TYR A 119 -1.42 12.47 12.76
C TYR A 119 -1.73 13.67 13.66
N MET A 120 -1.07 13.76 14.82
CA MET A 120 -1.24 14.90 15.72
C MET A 120 -0.68 16.21 15.14
N PHE A 121 0.22 16.15 14.16
CA PHE A 121 0.80 17.32 13.50
C PHE A 121 0.09 17.68 12.19
N THR A 122 -0.30 16.68 11.38
CA THR A 122 -0.76 16.90 10.00
C THR A 122 -2.27 17.19 9.88
N LEU A 123 -3.11 16.71 10.80
CA LEU A 123 -4.57 16.92 10.76
C LEU A 123 -4.98 18.40 10.83
N PHE A 124 -4.10 19.29 11.32
CA PHE A 124 -4.35 20.74 11.36
C PHE A 124 -3.82 21.53 10.15
N SER A 125 -3.14 20.87 9.21
CA SER A 125 -2.45 21.57 8.10
C SER A 125 -3.16 21.43 6.75
N TYR A 126 -4.07 20.47 6.61
CA TYR A 126 -4.73 20.12 5.35
C TYR A 126 -6.28 20.14 5.40
N PHE A 127 -6.85 20.63 6.50
CA PHE A 127 -8.25 21.06 6.64
C PHE A 127 -8.29 22.50 7.15
#